data_AF-A0A9D8XQX7-F1
#
_entry.id   AF-A0A9D8XQX7-F1
#
_cell.length_a   1.000
_cell.length_b   1.000
_cell.length_c   1.000
_cell.angle_alpha   90.00
_cell.angle_beta   90.00
_cell.angle_gamma   90.00
#
_symmetry.space_group_name_H-M   'P 1'
#
loop_
_entity.id
_entity.type
_entity.pdbx_description
1 polymer ?
#
loop_
_entity_poly.entity_id
_entity_poly.type
_entity_poly.pdbx_seq_one_letter_code
_entity_poly.pdbx_strand_id
1 'polypeptide(L)'
;MKKFLSLLFVCCAANVLAANIERIELSNEPMTKASAAQSETWGEWTSLGTATTDASNKQQIINNINNYTVRGYDAWSDPVSVDQRVSSSDASKVQYRLNNIFNGKDIILDYDVKSMQLSAQKQSTGYEINTQALAGYGELYTEFMFVTNSSCYYFPHQGKFALYGFFSINERYGLSINLVLQLDNVNTPKFSYSLEKPYVGRNETEATINLNFEAPIVKYRMLMLTPSQSISLKDVEALYPANPVSSFAYEELDSKQLKITCTEMGSYRVVLIPIGENGNAILPYFLPTIASYVEPAYEWTYIGESKVDEYFGSVMIPNEIQYQPVGDQYTNKYPWMASVEGVKTYRRADNPNIIGLCNMYDRKHPYSSMFRYVDESQDWWMYIDTSNPEDVKLITTPSGVKTDSYGYAAFFTHCTYDGMPKATYSDNVIIFPPYTILIGMNMNQDYTNASFDLHVQLPTEKAPDAIQSVDNQEAEAEYFNLQGLRINEPVAEGFYIERRGNKVIKHFVK
;
A
#
# COMPACT_ATOMS: atom_id res chain seq x y z
N MET A 1 9.26 37.71 -10.88
CA MET A 1 10.44 37.19 -11.62
C MET A 1 11.23 36.35 -10.63
N LYS A 2 11.42 35.03 -10.91
CA LYS A 2 12.05 33.95 -10.11
C LYS A 2 11.30 33.56 -8.81
N LYS A 3 10.41 32.54 -8.78
CA LYS A 3 10.62 31.06 -8.81
C LYS A 3 11.69 30.56 -7.84
N PHE A 4 11.29 29.97 -6.72
CA PHE A 4 11.45 28.54 -6.41
C PHE A 4 10.64 28.19 -5.13
N LEU A 5 9.62 27.37 -5.31
CA LEU A 5 8.84 26.71 -4.26
C LEU A 5 9.23 25.22 -4.28
N SER A 6 9.01 24.55 -3.14
CA SER A 6 8.86 23.10 -2.95
C SER A 6 10.09 22.19 -3.05
N LEU A 7 10.52 21.66 -1.89
CA LEU A 7 10.96 20.28 -1.73
C LEU A 7 10.44 19.78 -0.37
N LEU A 8 9.27 19.14 -0.39
CA LEU A 8 8.66 18.47 0.77
C LEU A 8 9.30 17.08 0.88
N PHE A 9 10.01 16.81 1.97
CA PHE A 9 10.53 15.48 2.30
C PHE A 9 9.38 14.62 2.83
N VAL A 10 8.91 13.66 2.04
CA VAL A 10 8.02 12.59 2.49
C VAL A 10 8.86 11.33 2.61
N CYS A 11 9.29 11.02 3.83
CA CYS A 11 9.84 9.70 4.16
C CYS A 11 8.68 8.79 4.59
N CYS A 12 8.46 7.73 3.82
CA CYS A 12 7.53 6.66 4.12
C CYS A 12 7.95 5.90 5.39
N ALA A 13 7.43 6.34 6.53
CA ALA A 13 6.91 5.55 7.65
C ALA A 13 6.12 6.52 8.55
N ALA A 14 5.26 7.34 7.94
CA ALA A 14 4.28 8.13 8.66
C ALA A 14 2.93 7.44 8.43
N ASN A 15 2.65 6.42 9.25
CA ASN A 15 1.28 6.09 9.56
C ASN A 15 0.70 7.32 10.28
N VAL A 16 0.12 8.26 9.54
CA VAL A 16 -0.97 9.09 10.10
C VAL A 16 -2.24 8.26 9.95
N LEU A 17 -2.26 7.11 10.63
CA LEU A 17 -3.52 6.53 11.06
C LEU A 17 -4.10 7.56 12.03
N ALA A 18 -5.29 8.08 11.69
CA ALA A 18 -6.23 8.45 12.73
C ALA A 18 -6.25 7.27 13.71
N ALA A 19 -5.73 7.49 14.92
CA ALA A 19 -5.41 6.46 15.87
C ALA A 19 -6.69 5.74 16.33
N ASN A 20 -7.09 4.72 15.57
CA ASN A 20 -7.67 3.56 16.18
C ASN A 20 -6.55 2.90 16.97
N ILE A 21 -6.77 2.80 18.28
CA ILE A 21 -5.90 2.15 19.24
C ILE A 21 -5.71 0.71 18.78
N GLU A 22 -4.59 0.39 18.11
CA GLU A 22 -4.20 -1.02 17.99
C GLU A 22 -3.63 -1.44 19.34
N ARG A 23 -4.52 -2.05 20.12
CA ARG A 23 -4.20 -2.84 21.31
C ARG A 23 -3.45 -4.07 20.81
N ILE A 24 -2.15 -4.13 21.03
CA ILE A 24 -1.33 -5.23 20.52
C ILE A 24 -0.92 -6.11 21.71
N GLU A 25 -1.23 -7.40 21.61
CA GLU A 25 -0.64 -8.42 22.46
C GLU A 25 0.84 -8.56 22.05
N LEU A 26 1.75 -8.38 23.01
CA LEU A 26 3.17 -8.65 22.82
C LEU A 26 3.29 -10.11 22.38
N SER A 27 3.96 -10.36 21.24
CA SER A 27 4.16 -11.72 20.76
C SER A 27 4.80 -12.57 21.85
N ASN A 28 4.29 -13.78 22.07
CA ASN A 28 4.88 -14.77 22.99
C ASN A 28 6.26 -15.27 22.52
N GLU A 29 6.80 -14.79 21.39
CA GLU A 29 8.18 -15.07 21.06
C GLU A 29 9.06 -14.51 22.17
N PRO A 30 9.88 -15.34 22.84
CA PRO A 30 10.86 -14.82 23.76
C PRO A 30 11.70 -13.86 22.95
N MET A 31 11.69 -12.58 23.32
CA MET A 31 12.77 -11.70 22.91
C MET A 31 14.04 -12.36 23.43
N THR A 32 14.70 -13.13 22.59
CA THR A 32 15.97 -13.76 22.91
C THR A 32 16.92 -12.62 23.10
N LYS A 33 17.06 -12.28 24.38
CA LYS A 33 18.05 -11.39 24.96
C LYS A 33 19.35 -11.51 24.18
N ALA A 34 19.73 -10.45 23.48
CA ALA A 34 21.09 -9.96 23.65
C ALA A 34 21.16 -9.50 25.11
N SER A 35 21.37 -10.45 26.03
CA SER A 35 21.82 -10.10 27.35
C SER A 35 23.15 -9.43 27.09
N ALA A 36 23.36 -8.22 27.62
CA ALA A 36 24.70 -7.86 28.02
C ALA A 36 25.18 -9.02 28.90
N ALA A 37 25.97 -9.91 28.31
CA ALA A 37 26.65 -10.95 29.06
C ALA A 37 27.37 -10.20 30.17
N GLN A 38 27.25 -10.65 31.41
CA GLN A 38 27.85 -10.01 32.59
C GLN A 38 29.40 -9.90 32.51
N SER A 39 30.01 -10.22 31.36
CA SER A 39 31.43 -10.11 31.03
C SER A 39 31.78 -9.01 30.02
N GLU A 40 30.82 -8.28 29.43
CA GLU A 40 31.14 -7.24 28.43
C GLU A 40 31.65 -5.98 29.13
N THR A 41 32.90 -5.58 28.84
CA THR A 41 33.47 -4.33 29.33
C THR A 41 33.23 -3.22 28.33
N TRP A 42 32.62 -2.11 28.77
CA TRP A 42 32.28 -0.98 27.91
C TRP A 42 33.27 0.16 28.09
N GLY A 43 33.58 0.88 27.01
CA GLY A 43 34.33 2.13 27.07
C GLY A 43 33.53 3.27 27.71
N GLU A 44 34.17 4.44 27.78
CA GLU A 44 33.55 5.67 28.27
C GLU A 44 32.46 6.19 27.33
N TRP A 45 31.46 6.85 27.91
CA TRP A 45 30.44 7.57 27.14
C TRP A 45 31.05 8.80 26.49
N THR A 46 30.76 8.99 25.20
CA THR A 46 31.16 10.15 24.42
C THR A 46 29.93 10.79 23.79
N SER A 47 29.88 12.12 23.78
CA SER A 47 28.73 12.82 23.20
C SER A 47 28.70 12.64 21.68
N LEU A 48 27.56 12.19 21.18
CA LEU A 48 27.28 12.05 19.75
C LEU A 48 26.57 13.31 19.20
N GLY A 49 25.91 14.07 20.07
CA GLY A 49 25.28 15.34 19.76
C GLY A 49 23.87 15.45 20.35
N THR A 50 23.02 16.18 19.64
CA THR A 50 21.60 16.34 19.96
C THR A 50 20.75 15.82 18.81
N ALA A 51 19.59 15.25 19.13
CA ALA A 51 18.63 14.74 18.17
C ALA A 51 17.25 15.35 18.39
N THR A 52 16.54 15.59 17.30
CA THR A 52 15.18 16.12 17.30
C THR A 52 14.22 15.15 16.63
N THR A 53 12.94 15.23 17.02
CA THR A 53 11.83 14.54 16.34
C THR A 53 10.87 15.58 15.75
N ASP A 54 10.01 15.18 14.83
CA ASP A 54 8.98 16.10 14.33
C ASP A 54 7.89 16.36 15.38
N ALA A 55 7.35 17.57 15.37
CA ALA A 55 6.38 18.01 16.37
C ALA A 55 5.09 17.16 16.38
N SER A 56 4.67 16.63 15.23
CA SER A 56 3.50 15.76 15.12
C SER A 56 3.70 14.42 15.81
N ASN A 57 4.82 13.73 15.54
CA ASN A 57 5.16 12.44 16.16
C ASN A 57 5.27 12.59 17.68
N LYS A 58 5.97 13.65 18.12
CA LYS A 58 6.05 14.01 19.53
C LYS A 58 4.67 14.20 20.16
N GLN A 59 3.82 15.05 19.58
CA GLN A 59 2.50 15.32 20.16
C GLN A 59 1.63 14.05 20.20
N GLN A 60 1.73 13.18 19.21
CA GLN A 60 1.01 11.90 19.17
C GLN A 60 1.45 10.98 20.31
N ILE A 61 2.75 10.80 20.52
CA ILE A 61 3.29 9.98 21.62
C ILE A 61 2.81 10.53 22.97
N ILE A 62 2.90 11.85 23.15
CA ILE A 62 2.45 12.54 24.36
C ILE A 62 0.95 12.29 24.64
N ASN A 63 0.11 12.51 23.63
CA ASN A 63 -1.33 12.31 23.75
C ASN A 63 -1.67 10.86 24.09
N ASN A 64 -0.97 9.91 23.47
CA ASN A 64 -1.17 8.49 23.72
C ASN A 64 -0.80 8.12 25.17
N ILE A 65 0.31 8.60 25.69
CA ILE A 65 0.75 8.34 27.07
C ILE A 65 -0.24 8.97 28.06
N ASN A 66 -0.65 10.22 27.83
CA ASN A 66 -1.54 10.98 28.73
C ASN A 66 -2.89 10.33 28.98
N ASN A 67 -3.39 9.54 28.03
CA ASN A 67 -4.63 8.79 28.20
C ASN A 67 -4.53 7.69 29.28
N TYR A 68 -3.31 7.30 29.66
CA TYR A 68 -3.04 6.14 30.51
C TYR A 68 -2.09 6.44 31.68
N THR A 69 -1.71 7.70 31.92
CA THR A 69 -0.87 8.09 33.07
C THR A 69 -1.68 8.78 34.17
N VAL A 70 -1.16 8.71 35.40
CA VAL A 70 -1.79 9.35 36.58
C VAL A 70 -1.65 10.88 36.55
N ARG A 71 -0.52 11.36 36.04
CA ARG A 71 -0.25 12.79 35.84
C ARG A 71 0.02 13.01 34.36
N GLY A 72 -0.62 14.03 33.79
CA GLY A 72 -0.37 14.45 32.41
C GLY A 72 1.10 14.78 32.19
N TYR A 73 1.52 14.68 30.93
CA TYR A 73 2.87 14.82 30.48
C TYR A 73 3.24 16.28 30.20
N ASP A 74 4.30 16.76 30.86
CA ASP A 74 4.74 18.15 30.73
C ASP A 74 6.19 18.32 30.23
N ALA A 75 6.98 17.25 29.99
CA ALA A 75 8.42 17.41 29.77
C ALA A 75 9.04 16.42 28.75
N TRP A 76 8.86 16.71 27.45
CA TRP A 76 9.78 16.20 26.42
C TRP A 76 10.81 17.28 26.16
N SER A 77 12.02 17.08 26.67
CA SER A 77 13.13 18.00 26.43
C SER A 77 13.68 17.77 25.02
N ASP A 78 13.15 18.51 24.05
CA ASP A 78 13.85 18.68 22.77
C ASP A 78 14.85 19.83 22.87
N PRO A 79 16.04 19.68 22.26
CA PRO A 79 16.51 18.45 21.61
C PRO A 79 17.02 17.41 22.63
N VAL A 80 16.95 16.13 22.28
CA VAL A 80 17.42 15.02 23.12
C VAL A 80 18.93 14.88 22.97
N SER A 81 19.68 14.91 24.08
CA SER A 81 21.13 14.66 24.02
C SER A 81 21.41 13.17 23.84
N VAL A 82 22.29 12.83 22.90
CA VAL A 82 22.66 11.45 22.58
C VAL A 82 24.14 11.23 22.87
N ASP A 83 24.44 10.21 23.66
CA ASP A 83 25.81 9.71 23.85
C ASP A 83 26.00 8.33 23.22
N GLN A 84 27.24 7.97 22.93
CA GLN A 84 27.63 6.66 22.45
C GLN A 84 28.79 6.09 23.26
N ARG A 85 28.88 4.77 23.32
CA ARG A 85 30.08 4.04 23.77
C ARG A 85 30.23 2.75 22.99
N VAL A 86 31.46 2.26 22.90
CA VAL A 86 31.80 1.02 22.18
C VAL A 86 32.27 -0.03 23.19
N SER A 87 31.94 -1.30 22.95
CA SER A 87 32.49 -2.39 23.76
C SER A 87 34.02 -2.44 23.61
N SER A 88 34.71 -2.66 24.73
CA SER A 88 36.16 -2.82 24.77
C SER A 88 36.61 -4.18 24.21
N SER A 89 35.71 -5.18 24.21
CA SER A 89 35.97 -6.52 23.69
C SER A 89 35.53 -6.72 22.24
N ASP A 90 34.57 -5.92 21.75
CA ASP A 90 34.02 -6.08 20.40
C ASP A 90 33.58 -4.72 19.82
N ALA A 91 34.37 -4.18 18.88
CA ALA A 91 34.07 -2.91 18.23
C ALA A 91 32.78 -2.90 17.40
N SER A 92 32.18 -4.08 17.11
CA SER A 92 30.88 -4.18 16.44
C SER A 92 29.69 -4.03 17.38
N LYS A 93 29.92 -3.97 18.70
CA LYS A 93 28.90 -3.70 19.71
C LYS A 93 29.03 -2.27 20.20
N VAL A 94 27.99 -1.48 19.94
CA VAL A 94 27.90 -0.08 20.36
C VAL A 94 26.67 0.07 21.23
N GLN A 95 26.70 1.03 22.15
CA GLN A 95 25.50 1.46 22.86
C GLN A 95 25.28 2.95 22.64
N TYR A 96 24.01 3.33 22.52
CA TYR A 96 23.57 4.71 22.54
C TYR A 96 22.80 4.98 23.83
N ARG A 97 22.94 6.19 24.37
CA ARG A 97 22.15 6.69 25.48
C ARG A 97 21.35 7.90 25.01
N LEU A 98 20.03 7.78 25.04
CA LEU A 98 19.11 8.89 24.85
C LEU A 98 18.87 9.53 26.21
N ASN A 99 19.56 10.63 26.48
CA ASN A 99 19.57 11.24 27.80
C ASN A 99 18.23 11.91 28.10
N ASN A 100 17.64 11.61 29.26
CA ASN A 100 16.42 12.24 29.79
C ASN A 100 15.21 12.23 28.83
N ILE A 101 15.14 11.31 27.88
CA ILE A 101 14.12 11.33 26.83
C ILE A 101 12.70 11.11 27.37
N PHE A 102 12.55 10.27 28.40
CA PHE A 102 11.25 9.95 28.98
C PHE A 102 11.23 10.26 30.49
N ASN A 103 10.45 11.27 30.90
CA ASN A 103 10.36 11.72 32.30
C ASN A 103 11.70 11.86 33.04
N GLY A 104 12.73 12.40 32.38
CA GLY A 104 14.07 12.53 32.97
C GLY A 104 14.80 11.19 33.17
N LYS A 105 14.37 10.13 32.48
CA LYS A 105 15.04 8.84 32.42
C LYS A 105 15.82 8.71 31.12
N ASP A 106 17.01 8.12 31.25
CA ASP A 106 17.82 7.72 30.13
C ASP A 106 17.30 6.41 29.55
N ILE A 107 17.39 6.29 28.22
CA ILE A 107 17.16 5.02 27.53
C ILE A 107 18.44 4.58 26.85
N ILE A 108 18.90 3.38 27.20
CA ILE A 108 20.07 2.73 26.61
C ILE A 108 19.61 1.80 25.49
N LEU A 109 20.25 1.95 24.33
CA LEU A 109 20.02 1.14 23.14
C LEU A 109 21.30 0.40 22.79
N ASP A 110 21.24 -0.93 22.71
CA ASP A 110 22.27 -1.79 22.14
C ASP A 110 22.20 -1.74 20.61
N TYR A 111 23.30 -1.43 19.95
CA TYR A 111 23.42 -1.38 18.50
C TYR A 111 24.39 -2.44 17.99
N ASP A 112 23.90 -3.28 17.08
CA ASP A 112 24.73 -4.19 16.29
C ASP A 112 25.11 -3.53 14.97
N VAL A 113 26.41 -3.23 14.81
CA VAL A 113 26.95 -2.56 13.63
C VAL A 113 26.73 -3.37 12.35
N LYS A 114 26.62 -4.70 12.42
CA LYS A 114 26.47 -5.57 11.23
C LYS A 114 25.04 -5.60 10.71
N SER A 115 24.06 -5.73 11.60
CA SER A 115 22.64 -5.77 11.25
C SER A 115 21.98 -4.40 11.22
N MET A 116 22.67 -3.38 11.78
CA MET A 116 22.16 -2.03 12.02
C MET A 116 20.97 -1.96 12.98
N GLN A 117 20.68 -3.06 13.68
CA GLN A 117 19.56 -3.14 14.59
C GLN A 117 19.89 -2.47 15.92
N LEU A 118 18.89 -1.77 16.45
CA LEU A 118 18.85 -1.29 17.81
C LEU A 118 17.98 -2.23 18.63
N SER A 119 18.39 -2.48 19.86
CA SER A 119 17.56 -3.14 20.84
C SER A 119 17.68 -2.47 22.20
N ALA A 120 16.64 -2.55 23.01
CA ALA A 120 16.61 -2.07 24.37
C ALA A 120 16.04 -3.19 25.23
N GLN A 121 16.77 -3.56 26.28
CA GLN A 121 16.17 -4.29 27.37
C GLN A 121 15.08 -3.44 28.03
N LYS A 122 14.12 -4.10 28.68
CA LYS A 122 13.02 -3.46 29.40
C LYS A 122 13.57 -2.42 30.39
N GLN A 123 13.24 -1.15 30.18
CA GLN A 123 13.75 0.00 30.95
C GLN A 123 12.62 0.88 31.44
N SER A 124 12.75 1.42 32.64
CA SER A 124 11.81 2.38 33.20
C SER A 124 11.73 3.64 32.35
N THR A 125 10.52 4.09 32.03
CA THR A 125 10.28 5.42 31.43
C THR A 125 10.00 6.50 32.48
N GLY A 126 9.81 6.11 33.74
CA GLY A 126 9.37 7.01 34.80
C GLY A 126 7.91 7.44 34.73
N TYR A 127 7.11 7.02 33.74
CA TYR A 127 5.70 7.39 33.65
C TYR A 127 4.83 6.43 34.47
N GLU A 128 4.24 6.92 35.55
CA GLU A 128 3.31 6.14 36.38
C GLU A 128 2.02 5.81 35.62
N ILE A 129 1.65 4.52 35.64
CA ILE A 129 0.47 4.01 34.96
C ILE A 129 -0.79 4.32 35.79
N ASN A 130 -1.83 4.84 35.13
CA ASN A 130 -3.15 4.95 35.71
C ASN A 130 -3.85 3.57 35.71
N THR A 131 -3.70 2.85 36.81
CA THR A 131 -4.25 1.49 36.96
C THR A 131 -5.78 1.45 36.89
N GLN A 132 -6.49 2.54 37.18
CA GLN A 132 -7.94 2.62 37.03
C GLN A 132 -8.37 2.69 35.56
N ALA A 133 -7.63 3.46 34.73
CA ALA A 133 -7.88 3.54 33.29
C ALA A 133 -7.61 2.20 32.57
N LEU A 134 -6.84 1.31 33.21
CA LEU A 134 -6.44 0.01 32.69
C LEU A 134 -6.99 -1.16 33.54
N ALA A 135 -8.10 -0.93 34.24
CA ALA A 135 -8.80 -1.99 34.96
C ALA A 135 -9.26 -3.07 33.96
N GLY A 136 -8.74 -4.30 34.11
CA GLY A 136 -9.05 -5.43 33.23
C GLY A 136 -7.85 -6.05 32.52
N TYR A 137 -6.68 -5.40 32.56
CA TYR A 137 -5.46 -5.90 31.90
C TYR A 137 -4.58 -6.80 32.78
N GLY A 138 -5.09 -7.22 33.95
CA GLY A 138 -4.38 -8.09 34.88
C GLY A 138 -3.39 -7.32 35.76
N GLU A 139 -2.30 -7.99 36.16
CA GLU A 139 -1.23 -7.37 36.93
C GLU A 139 -0.47 -6.37 36.05
N LEU A 140 -0.46 -5.11 36.47
CA LEU A 140 0.19 -4.00 35.78
C LEU A 140 1.52 -3.66 36.46
N TYR A 141 2.47 -3.14 35.69
CA TYR A 141 3.61 -2.44 36.25
C TYR A 141 3.16 -1.15 36.93
N THR A 142 4.02 -0.63 37.81
CA THR A 142 3.82 0.68 38.43
C THR A 142 4.06 1.82 37.45
N GLU A 143 4.89 1.58 36.43
CA GLU A 143 5.27 2.55 35.41
C GLU A 143 5.36 1.90 34.04
N PHE A 144 5.27 2.72 32.99
CA PHE A 144 5.52 2.27 31.62
C PHE A 144 6.97 1.83 31.49
N MET A 145 7.15 0.66 30.88
CA MET A 145 8.46 0.13 30.55
C MET A 145 8.72 0.30 29.06
N PHE A 146 9.81 0.95 28.68
CA PHE A 146 10.26 1.01 27.30
C PHE A 146 10.98 -0.28 26.95
N VAL A 147 10.63 -0.83 25.80
CA VAL A 147 11.28 -1.98 25.21
C VAL A 147 11.23 -1.83 23.69
N THR A 148 12.28 -2.19 22.98
CA THR A 148 12.25 -2.22 21.50
C THR A 148 11.68 -3.54 21.03
N ASN A 149 11.06 -3.54 19.85
CA ASN A 149 10.87 -4.80 19.11
C ASN A 149 12.03 -5.07 18.15
N SER A 150 11.89 -6.08 17.29
CA SER A 150 12.88 -6.47 16.30
C SER A 150 13.14 -5.44 15.20
N SER A 151 12.39 -4.33 15.17
CA SER A 151 12.37 -3.38 14.05
C SER A 151 12.78 -1.96 14.45
N CYS A 152 13.83 -1.85 15.26
CA CYS A 152 14.49 -0.59 15.57
C CYS A 152 15.85 -0.50 14.88
N TYR A 153 16.20 0.67 14.34
CA TYR A 153 17.38 0.87 13.50
C TYR A 153 18.10 2.18 13.82
N TYR A 154 19.42 2.17 13.69
CA TYR A 154 20.21 3.38 13.58
C TYR A 154 20.89 3.42 12.20
N PHE A 155 20.76 4.55 11.51
CA PHE A 155 21.40 4.82 10.22
C PHE A 155 22.51 5.86 10.44
N PRO A 156 23.78 5.43 10.67
CA PRO A 156 24.86 6.34 11.08
C PRO A 156 25.11 7.49 10.09
N HIS A 157 24.97 7.22 8.79
CA HIS A 157 25.15 8.25 7.76
C HIS A 157 24.06 9.31 7.77
N GLN A 158 22.85 8.99 8.23
CA GLN A 158 21.81 10.00 8.47
C GLN A 158 21.88 10.55 9.88
N GLY A 159 22.48 9.84 10.84
CA GLY A 159 22.27 10.14 12.25
C GLY A 159 20.83 9.92 12.68
N LYS A 160 20.12 8.99 12.03
CA LYS A 160 18.69 8.76 12.22
C LYS A 160 18.46 7.50 13.06
N PHE A 161 17.75 7.64 14.17
CA PHE A 161 17.20 6.55 14.95
C PHE A 161 15.75 6.34 14.54
N ALA A 162 15.42 5.15 14.07
CA ALA A 162 14.04 4.72 13.82
C ALA A 162 13.68 3.69 14.90
N LEU A 163 12.89 4.10 15.88
CA LEU A 163 12.55 3.31 17.05
C LEU A 163 11.09 2.89 16.96
N TYR A 164 10.85 1.64 16.58
CA TYR A 164 9.55 0.99 16.75
C TYR A 164 9.52 0.32 18.13
N GLY A 165 9.23 1.11 19.16
CA GLY A 165 9.26 0.66 20.55
C GLY A 165 7.87 0.27 21.07
N PHE A 166 7.87 -0.31 22.26
CA PHE A 166 6.67 -0.54 23.06
C PHE A 166 6.83 0.10 24.43
N PHE A 167 5.79 0.82 24.83
CA PHE A 167 5.56 1.23 26.20
C PHE A 167 4.71 0.15 26.87
N SER A 168 5.40 -0.85 27.42
CA SER A 168 4.81 -2.02 28.04
C SER A 168 4.18 -1.65 29.39
N ILE A 169 2.93 -2.07 29.58
CA ILE A 169 2.15 -1.88 30.83
C ILE A 169 2.18 -3.14 31.70
N ASN A 170 2.44 -4.29 31.10
CA ASN A 170 2.76 -5.56 31.75
C ASN A 170 3.49 -6.50 30.77
N GLU A 171 3.71 -7.76 31.15
CA GLU A 171 4.42 -8.74 30.30
C GLU A 171 3.73 -9.04 28.97
N ARG A 172 2.45 -8.72 28.80
CA ARG A 172 1.65 -9.07 27.60
C ARG A 172 1.15 -7.88 26.80
N TYR A 173 1.00 -6.72 27.41
CA TYR A 173 0.34 -5.58 26.80
C TYR A 173 1.23 -4.34 26.85
N GLY A 174 1.07 -3.48 25.85
CA GLY A 174 1.75 -2.21 25.76
C GLY A 174 1.16 -1.30 24.69
N LEU A 175 1.71 -0.10 24.60
CA LEU A 175 1.41 0.87 23.55
C LEU A 175 2.56 0.86 22.56
N SER A 176 2.27 0.64 21.27
CA SER A 176 3.28 0.80 20.23
C SER A 176 3.65 2.27 20.08
N ILE A 177 4.95 2.56 19.99
CA ILE A 177 5.47 3.89 19.73
C ILE A 177 6.35 3.87 18.48
N ASN A 178 6.02 4.75 17.54
CA ASN A 178 6.88 5.07 16.40
C ASN A 178 7.62 6.35 16.74
N LEU A 179 8.92 6.25 17.03
CA LEU A 179 9.75 7.40 17.35
C LEU A 179 10.90 7.49 16.35
N VAL A 180 10.95 8.60 15.62
CA VAL A 180 12.07 8.94 14.75
C VAL A 180 12.84 10.09 15.37
N LEU A 181 14.12 9.87 15.67
CA LEU A 181 15.05 10.91 16.12
C LEU A 181 16.11 11.15 15.05
N GLN A 182 16.37 12.41 14.75
CA GLN A 182 17.34 12.85 13.76
C GLN A 182 18.42 13.67 14.45
N LEU A 183 19.68 13.26 14.38
CA LEU A 183 20.80 14.06 14.89
C LEU A 183 20.90 15.38 14.12
N ASP A 184 20.98 16.48 14.85
CA ASP A 184 20.86 17.84 14.30
C ASP A 184 22.07 18.25 13.44
N ASN A 185 23.23 17.64 13.67
CA ASN A 185 24.49 18.00 13.01
C ASN A 185 24.96 16.98 11.96
N VAL A 186 24.08 16.07 11.51
CA VAL A 186 24.44 15.06 10.50
C VAL A 186 23.91 15.46 9.13
N ASN A 187 24.83 15.64 8.18
CA ASN A 187 24.49 15.82 6.77
C ASN A 187 23.91 14.51 6.23
N THR A 188 22.58 14.42 6.24
CA THR A 188 21.87 13.26 5.73
C THR A 188 22.03 13.17 4.21
N PRO A 189 22.51 12.02 3.68
CA PRO A 189 22.55 11.78 2.25
C PRO A 189 21.15 11.91 1.68
N LYS A 190 21.00 12.69 0.61
CA LYS A 190 19.71 12.83 -0.04
C LYS A 190 19.47 11.60 -0.91
N PHE A 191 18.33 10.96 -0.71
CA PHE A 191 17.75 10.01 -1.64
C PHE A 191 16.29 10.39 -1.82
N SER A 192 15.86 10.43 -3.06
CA SER A 192 14.48 10.74 -3.43
C SER A 192 14.16 10.02 -4.73
N TYR A 193 12.88 9.78 -4.95
CA TYR A 193 12.40 9.23 -6.20
C TYR A 193 11.18 10.03 -6.70
N SER A 194 10.94 9.95 -8.00
CA SER A 194 9.70 10.38 -8.62
C SER A 194 9.28 9.35 -9.66
N LEU A 195 7.97 9.21 -9.84
CA LEU A 195 7.39 8.39 -10.90
C LEU A 195 7.05 9.32 -12.07
N GLU A 196 7.43 8.95 -13.30
CA GLU A 196 6.99 9.68 -14.50
C GLU A 196 5.47 9.58 -14.63
N LYS A 197 4.97 8.36 -14.44
CA LYS A 197 3.56 8.03 -14.28
C LYS A 197 3.42 7.11 -13.07
N PRO A 198 2.49 7.40 -12.15
CA PRO A 198 2.20 6.49 -11.05
C PRO A 198 1.39 5.24 -11.46
N TYR A 199 1.05 5.11 -12.75
CA TYR A 199 0.34 3.97 -13.30
C TYR A 199 0.93 3.56 -14.66
N VAL A 200 0.67 2.30 -15.04
CA VAL A 200 0.88 1.74 -16.37
C VAL A 200 -0.49 1.51 -16.99
N GLY A 201 -0.76 2.17 -18.12
CA GLY A 201 -2.02 2.04 -18.85
C GLY A 201 -2.23 0.66 -19.47
N ARG A 202 -3.44 0.41 -19.99
CA ARG A 202 -3.85 -0.90 -20.55
C ARG A 202 -2.92 -1.42 -21.66
N ASN A 203 -2.45 -0.49 -22.50
CA ASN A 203 -1.61 -0.78 -23.66
C ASN A 203 -0.12 -0.48 -23.39
N GLU A 204 0.21 -0.10 -22.15
CA GLU A 204 1.58 0.14 -21.72
C GLU A 204 2.07 -1.10 -20.96
N THR A 205 3.38 -1.25 -20.82
CA THR A 205 3.97 -2.36 -20.05
C THR A 205 5.09 -1.91 -19.14
N GLU A 206 5.45 -0.62 -19.16
CA GLU A 206 6.58 -0.09 -18.40
C GLU A 206 6.17 1.14 -17.60
N ALA A 207 6.65 1.22 -16.36
CA ALA A 207 6.70 2.45 -15.57
C ALA A 207 8.15 2.89 -15.38
N THR A 208 8.38 4.20 -15.32
CA THR A 208 9.70 4.77 -15.07
C THR A 208 9.77 5.38 -13.68
N ILE A 209 10.76 4.95 -12.89
CA ILE A 209 11.12 5.57 -11.61
C ILE A 209 12.41 6.36 -11.82
N ASN A 210 12.36 7.66 -11.60
CA ASN A 210 13.54 8.52 -11.58
C ASN A 210 14.07 8.61 -10.15
N LEU A 211 15.36 8.38 -9.98
CA LEU A 211 16.04 8.40 -8.70
C LEU A 211 17.02 9.56 -8.64
N ASN A 212 17.03 10.25 -7.51
CA ASN A 212 18.02 11.28 -7.22
C ASN A 212 18.67 10.97 -5.88
N PHE A 213 19.95 10.67 -5.94
CA PHE A 213 20.76 10.38 -4.77
C PHE A 213 22.14 11.04 -4.83
N GLU A 214 22.65 11.37 -3.65
CA GLU A 214 23.94 12.02 -3.42
C GLU A 214 24.90 11.08 -2.68
N ALA A 215 26.20 11.36 -2.75
CA ALA A 215 27.19 10.65 -1.95
C ALA A 215 26.80 10.69 -0.46
N PRO A 216 27.07 9.61 0.31
CA PRO A 216 27.87 8.44 -0.01
C PRO A 216 27.07 7.27 -0.59
N ILE A 217 25.88 7.50 -1.16
CA ILE A 217 25.12 6.45 -1.86
C ILE A 217 25.83 6.11 -3.17
N VAL A 218 26.23 4.85 -3.32
CA VAL A 218 26.93 4.35 -4.52
C VAL A 218 26.03 3.51 -5.40
N LYS A 219 25.06 2.80 -4.80
CA LYS A 219 24.07 1.95 -5.48
C LYS A 219 22.83 1.81 -4.61
N TYR A 220 21.84 1.08 -5.08
CA TYR A 220 20.70 0.66 -4.29
C TYR A 220 20.36 -0.79 -4.59
N ARG A 221 19.79 -1.49 -3.60
CA ARG A 221 19.13 -2.77 -3.81
C ARG A 221 17.70 -2.52 -4.24
N MET A 222 17.32 -3.15 -5.34
CA MET A 222 15.97 -3.13 -5.86
C MET A 222 15.37 -4.51 -5.72
N LEU A 223 14.19 -4.58 -5.12
CA LEU A 223 13.35 -5.76 -5.12
C LEU A 223 11.97 -5.35 -5.66
N MET A 224 11.46 -6.09 -6.63
CA MET A 224 10.14 -5.86 -7.21
C MET A 224 9.17 -6.93 -6.71
N LEU A 225 8.06 -6.51 -6.13
CA LEU A 225 6.95 -7.36 -5.74
C LEU A 225 5.84 -7.23 -6.75
N THR A 226 5.39 -8.37 -7.27
CA THR A 226 4.16 -8.44 -8.07
C THR A 226 2.93 -8.26 -7.17
N PRO A 227 1.75 -7.96 -7.76
CA PRO A 227 0.50 -7.81 -7.01
C PRO A 227 0.15 -8.96 -6.07
N SER A 228 0.54 -10.19 -6.41
CA SER A 228 0.30 -11.39 -5.60
C SER A 228 1.33 -11.61 -4.49
N GLN A 229 2.43 -10.86 -4.47
CA GLN A 229 3.50 -11.01 -3.51
C GLN A 229 3.36 -10.04 -2.34
N SER A 230 3.65 -10.56 -1.14
CA SER A 230 3.84 -9.77 0.08
C SER A 230 5.25 -9.97 0.59
N ILE A 231 5.78 -8.95 1.27
CA ILE A 231 7.07 -8.99 1.93
C ILE A 231 6.86 -8.59 3.39
N SER A 232 7.45 -9.32 4.33
CA SER A 232 7.47 -8.88 5.72
C SER A 232 8.56 -7.83 5.92
N LEU A 233 8.46 -7.04 6.98
CA LEU A 233 9.54 -6.12 7.34
C LEU A 233 10.86 -6.87 7.58
N LYS A 234 10.81 -8.04 8.23
CA LYS A 234 11.97 -8.93 8.45
C LYS A 234 12.67 -9.32 7.15
N ASP A 235 11.92 -9.57 6.08
CA ASP A 235 12.49 -9.92 4.78
C ASP A 235 13.18 -8.72 4.12
N VAL A 236 12.65 -7.51 4.31
CA VAL A 236 13.31 -6.26 3.85
C VAL A 236 14.58 -6.00 4.67
N GLU A 237 14.53 -6.20 5.99
CA GLU A 237 15.67 -6.03 6.88
C GLU A 237 16.82 -7.00 6.56
N ALA A 238 16.49 -8.22 6.09
CA ALA A 238 17.48 -9.18 5.61
C ALA A 238 18.29 -8.67 4.39
N LEU A 239 17.82 -7.62 3.72
CA LEU A 239 18.52 -6.95 2.62
C LEU A 239 19.43 -5.80 3.06
N TYR A 240 19.53 -5.45 4.34
CA TYR A 240 20.37 -4.33 4.81
C TYR A 240 21.87 -4.64 4.87
N PRO A 241 22.33 -5.83 5.30
CA PRO A 241 23.75 -6.13 5.42
C PRO A 241 24.48 -6.19 4.06
N ALA A 242 25.81 -6.08 4.07
CA ALA A 242 26.64 -6.13 2.87
C ALA A 242 26.52 -7.44 2.07
N ASN A 243 26.23 -8.54 2.76
CA ASN A 243 25.99 -9.86 2.16
C ASN A 243 24.60 -10.33 2.62
N PRO A 244 23.53 -9.83 2.00
CA PRO A 244 22.18 -10.12 2.45
C PRO A 244 21.80 -11.57 2.15
N VAL A 245 20.99 -12.16 3.03
CA VAL A 245 20.42 -13.51 2.85
C VAL A 245 18.91 -13.34 2.77
N SER A 246 18.40 -13.24 1.54
CA SER A 246 16.96 -13.04 1.28
C SER A 246 16.36 -14.21 0.54
N SER A 247 15.11 -14.54 0.87
CA SER A 247 14.28 -15.48 0.11
C SER A 247 13.75 -14.88 -1.19
N PHE A 248 13.90 -13.57 -1.38
CA PHE A 248 13.46 -12.85 -2.57
C PHE A 248 14.64 -12.49 -3.47
N ALA A 249 14.40 -12.56 -4.77
CA ALA A 249 15.34 -12.04 -5.75
C ALA A 249 15.42 -10.51 -5.63
N TYR A 250 16.64 -9.98 -5.68
CA TYR A 250 16.92 -8.56 -5.70
C TYR A 250 18.08 -8.28 -6.65
N GLU A 251 18.17 -7.04 -7.10
CA GLU A 251 19.24 -6.54 -7.96
C GLU A 251 19.97 -5.40 -7.27
N GLU A 252 21.26 -5.21 -7.57
CA GLU A 252 22.02 -4.04 -7.17
C GLU A 252 22.26 -3.15 -8.39
N LEU A 253 21.80 -1.89 -8.30
CA LEU A 253 21.75 -0.97 -9.43
C LEU A 253 22.34 0.39 -9.03
N ASP A 254 23.02 1.05 -9.97
CA ASP A 254 23.57 2.41 -9.83
C ASP A 254 22.90 3.42 -10.78
N SER A 255 21.89 2.97 -11.55
CA SER A 255 21.17 3.80 -12.49
C SER A 255 20.31 4.86 -11.77
N LYS A 256 20.23 6.07 -12.33
CA LYS A 256 19.29 7.11 -11.88
C LYS A 256 17.88 6.96 -12.45
N GLN A 257 17.66 5.96 -13.31
CA GLN A 257 16.38 5.70 -13.92
C GLN A 257 16.12 4.19 -13.95
N LEU A 258 14.97 3.79 -13.44
CA LEU A 258 14.51 2.40 -13.41
C LEU A 258 13.32 2.23 -14.32
N LYS A 259 13.35 1.18 -15.14
CA LYS A 259 12.20 0.73 -15.92
C LYS A 259 11.63 -0.50 -15.25
N ILE A 260 10.37 -0.41 -14.86
CA ILE A 260 9.63 -1.47 -14.18
C ILE A 260 8.63 -2.05 -15.16
N THR A 261 8.86 -3.29 -15.59
CA THR A 261 7.93 -3.99 -16.47
C THR A 261 6.77 -4.55 -15.64
N CYS A 262 5.56 -4.11 -15.98
CA CYS A 262 4.32 -4.62 -15.41
C CYS A 262 3.69 -5.59 -16.41
N THR A 263 3.33 -6.78 -15.95
CA THR A 263 2.84 -7.90 -16.78
C THR A 263 1.44 -8.36 -16.41
N GLU A 264 0.98 -7.98 -15.21
CA GLU A 264 -0.36 -8.28 -14.72
C GLU A 264 -0.98 -7.04 -14.10
N MET A 265 -2.29 -7.08 -13.92
CA MET A 265 -3.04 -6.01 -13.30
C MET A 265 -2.85 -6.02 -11.78
N GLY A 266 -2.74 -4.84 -11.16
CA GLY A 266 -2.71 -4.67 -9.71
C GLY A 266 -1.60 -3.74 -9.23
N SER A 267 -1.20 -3.89 -7.96
CA SER A 267 -0.18 -3.05 -7.34
C SER A 267 1.21 -3.68 -7.36
N TYR A 268 2.11 -3.11 -8.15
CA TYR A 268 3.55 -3.41 -8.04
C TYR A 268 4.17 -2.57 -6.93
N ARG A 269 4.98 -3.19 -6.09
CA ARG A 269 5.75 -2.50 -5.04
C ARG A 269 7.23 -2.68 -5.32
N VAL A 270 7.97 -1.58 -5.38
CA VAL A 270 9.41 -1.60 -5.60
C VAL A 270 10.08 -1.20 -4.30
N VAL A 271 10.81 -2.12 -3.67
CA VAL A 271 11.63 -1.84 -2.50
C VAL A 271 12.98 -1.33 -2.98
N LEU A 272 13.34 -0.11 -2.59
CA LEU A 272 14.61 0.53 -2.93
C LEU A 272 15.41 0.78 -1.65
N ILE A 273 16.58 0.17 -1.51
CA ILE A 273 17.43 0.31 -0.32
C ILE A 273 18.74 0.98 -0.72
N PRO A 274 19.01 2.23 -0.34
CA PRO A 274 20.25 2.91 -0.68
C PRO A 274 21.47 2.30 0.03
N ILE A 275 22.49 1.97 -0.74
CA ILE A 275 23.69 1.25 -0.29
C ILE A 275 24.94 2.15 -0.39
N GLY A 276 25.78 2.08 0.64
CA GLY A 276 27.07 2.77 0.69
C GLY A 276 28.24 1.93 0.16
N GLU A 277 29.45 2.48 0.19
CA GLU A 277 30.67 1.81 -0.31
C GLU A 277 30.97 0.46 0.35
N ASN A 278 30.60 0.31 1.62
CA ASN A 278 30.79 -0.94 2.38
C ASN A 278 29.75 -2.03 2.04
N GLY A 279 28.81 -1.75 1.13
CA GLY A 279 27.74 -2.66 0.75
C GLY A 279 26.56 -2.72 1.72
N ASN A 280 26.63 -2.07 2.89
CA ASN A 280 25.49 -2.00 3.81
C ASN A 280 24.51 -0.91 3.39
N ALA A 281 23.25 -1.08 3.78
CA ALA A 281 22.26 -0.01 3.73
C ALA A 281 22.78 1.22 4.51
N ILE A 282 22.57 2.41 3.96
CA ILE A 282 22.94 3.66 4.62
C ILE A 282 21.74 4.55 4.92
N LEU A 283 20.60 4.26 4.27
CA LEU A 283 19.30 4.86 4.54
C LEU A 283 18.24 3.76 4.69
N PRO A 284 17.06 4.07 5.26
CA PRO A 284 15.89 3.20 5.20
C PRO A 284 15.49 2.86 3.76
N TYR A 285 14.66 1.82 3.60
CA TYR A 285 14.07 1.52 2.31
C TYR A 285 13.03 2.58 1.89
N PHE A 286 12.86 2.72 0.58
CA PHE A 286 11.80 3.49 -0.07
C PHE A 286 10.89 2.51 -0.81
N LEU A 287 9.59 2.82 -0.85
CA LEU A 287 8.59 1.91 -1.42
C LEU A 287 7.72 2.59 -2.50
N PRO A 288 8.30 2.94 -3.66
CA PRO A 288 7.49 3.28 -4.83
C PRO A 288 6.41 2.22 -5.08
N THR A 289 5.18 2.67 -5.28
CA THR A 289 4.05 1.83 -5.68
C THR A 289 3.60 2.23 -7.07
N ILE A 290 3.41 1.24 -7.95
CA ILE A 290 2.99 1.43 -9.34
C ILE A 290 1.67 0.69 -9.54
N ALA A 291 0.65 1.41 -10.00
CA ALA A 291 -0.61 0.82 -10.41
C ALA A 291 -0.51 0.28 -11.83
N SER A 292 -0.55 -1.04 -11.99
CA SER A 292 -0.58 -1.67 -13.31
C SER A 292 -2.02 -1.92 -13.73
N TYR A 293 -2.39 -1.38 -14.88
CA TYR A 293 -3.61 -1.74 -15.59
C TYR A 293 -3.31 -2.66 -16.78
N VAL A 294 -2.17 -3.35 -16.76
CA VAL A 294 -1.82 -4.33 -17.78
C VAL A 294 -2.79 -5.49 -17.68
N GLU A 295 -3.85 -5.42 -18.46
CA GLU A 295 -4.84 -6.46 -18.53
C GLU A 295 -4.25 -7.62 -19.33
N PRO A 296 -4.29 -8.85 -18.81
CA PRO A 296 -4.04 -10.01 -19.65
C PRO A 296 -4.98 -9.97 -20.84
N ALA A 297 -4.54 -10.43 -22.02
CA ALA A 297 -5.35 -10.43 -23.23
C ALA A 297 -6.54 -11.39 -23.10
N TYR A 298 -7.59 -10.95 -22.40
CA TYR A 298 -8.84 -11.66 -22.25
C TYR A 298 -9.81 -11.23 -23.34
N GLU A 299 -10.54 -12.19 -23.88
CA GLU A 299 -11.72 -11.90 -24.69
C GLU A 299 -12.89 -11.57 -23.75
N TRP A 300 -13.59 -10.46 -24.02
CA TRP A 300 -14.73 -10.02 -23.23
C TRP A 300 -16.00 -10.08 -24.06
N THR A 301 -17.05 -10.67 -23.49
CA THR A 301 -18.39 -10.73 -24.10
C THR A 301 -19.25 -9.63 -23.49
N TYR A 302 -19.72 -8.70 -24.30
CA TYR A 302 -20.67 -7.68 -23.86
C TYR A 302 -22.01 -8.31 -23.49
N ILE A 303 -22.53 -8.03 -22.30
CA ILE A 303 -23.80 -8.60 -21.80
C ILE A 303 -24.90 -7.56 -21.57
N GLY A 304 -24.60 -6.28 -21.81
CA GLY A 304 -25.57 -5.19 -21.72
C GLY A 304 -25.11 -4.07 -20.80
N GLU A 305 -26.06 -3.26 -20.35
CA GLU A 305 -25.81 -2.14 -19.44
C GLU A 305 -26.38 -2.47 -18.06
N SER A 306 -25.53 -2.31 -17.04
CA SER A 306 -25.93 -2.46 -15.64
C SER A 306 -26.39 -1.13 -15.06
N LYS A 307 -27.15 -1.22 -13.97
CA LYS A 307 -27.39 -0.12 -13.04
C LYS A 307 -26.56 -0.36 -11.79
N VAL A 308 -25.83 0.65 -11.34
CA VAL A 308 -25.00 0.59 -10.14
C VAL A 308 -25.46 1.65 -9.15
N ASP A 309 -25.93 1.23 -7.98
CA ASP A 309 -26.25 2.13 -6.87
C ASP A 309 -25.06 2.16 -5.90
N GLU A 310 -24.41 3.32 -5.77
CA GLU A 310 -23.08 3.45 -5.17
C GLU A 310 -22.93 4.72 -4.30
N TYR A 311 -22.07 4.68 -3.29
CA TYR A 311 -21.78 5.82 -2.38
C TYR A 311 -20.38 6.43 -2.60
N PHE A 312 -19.49 5.68 -3.23
CA PHE A 312 -18.08 5.98 -3.46
C PHE A 312 -17.84 7.27 -4.22
N GLY A 313 -18.74 7.65 -5.11
CA GLY A 313 -18.70 8.92 -5.81
C GLY A 313 -18.47 10.09 -4.84
N SER A 314 -19.10 10.08 -3.65
CA SER A 314 -18.91 11.13 -2.64
C SER A 314 -17.52 11.11 -1.98
N VAL A 315 -16.94 9.91 -1.82
CA VAL A 315 -15.60 9.69 -1.23
C VAL A 315 -14.49 10.14 -2.17
N MET A 316 -14.72 10.06 -3.49
CA MET A 316 -13.76 10.49 -4.51
C MET A 316 -13.84 11.98 -4.84
N ILE A 317 -14.74 12.73 -4.20
CA ILE A 317 -14.79 14.19 -4.29
C ILE A 317 -13.61 14.79 -3.51
N PRO A 318 -12.84 15.74 -4.08
CA PRO A 318 -11.75 16.40 -3.36
C PRO A 318 -12.16 16.96 -1.99
N ASN A 319 -11.30 16.76 -0.98
CA ASN A 319 -11.50 17.20 0.41
C ASN A 319 -11.86 18.70 0.55
N GLU A 320 -11.38 19.55 -0.36
CA GLU A 320 -11.66 20.99 -0.41
C GLU A 320 -13.16 21.30 -0.53
N ILE A 321 -13.93 20.35 -1.06
CA ILE A 321 -15.39 20.43 -1.22
C ILE A 321 -16.09 19.75 -0.02
N GLN A 322 -15.52 18.69 0.55
CA GLN A 322 -16.11 17.96 1.69
C GLN A 322 -16.06 18.74 3.01
N TYR A 323 -15.02 19.56 3.25
CA TYR A 323 -14.79 20.24 4.54
C TYR A 323 -15.19 21.71 4.57
N GLN A 324 -15.90 22.22 3.56
CA GLN A 324 -16.53 23.52 3.74
C GLN A 324 -17.61 23.39 4.84
N PRO A 325 -17.64 24.28 5.86
CA PRO A 325 -18.66 24.29 6.89
C PRO A 325 -19.97 24.78 6.24
N VAL A 326 -20.64 23.92 5.49
CA VAL A 326 -21.85 24.28 4.75
C VAL A 326 -23.01 23.54 5.37
N GLY A 327 -23.75 24.26 6.22
CA GLY A 327 -25.03 23.77 6.75
C GLY A 327 -25.97 23.36 5.61
N ASP A 328 -26.67 22.23 5.80
CA ASP A 328 -27.86 21.67 5.12
C ASP A 328 -28.03 21.78 3.58
N GLN A 329 -27.17 22.47 2.84
CA GLN A 329 -27.33 22.78 1.42
C GLN A 329 -26.57 21.81 0.52
N TYR A 330 -25.47 21.19 0.99
CA TYR A 330 -24.74 20.19 0.22
C TYR A 330 -25.36 18.79 0.31
N THR A 331 -25.84 18.39 1.49
CA THR A 331 -26.59 17.14 1.71
C THR A 331 -27.87 17.05 0.89
N ASN A 332 -28.49 18.19 0.56
CA ASN A 332 -29.68 18.25 -0.29
C ASN A 332 -29.37 18.35 -1.79
N LYS A 333 -28.15 18.76 -2.18
CA LYS A 333 -27.76 18.95 -3.59
C LYS A 333 -27.18 17.69 -4.22
N TYR A 334 -26.51 16.86 -3.43
CA TYR A 334 -25.96 15.58 -3.85
C TYR A 334 -26.40 14.51 -2.85
N PRO A 335 -27.42 13.70 -3.17
CA PRO A 335 -27.78 12.59 -2.30
C PRO A 335 -26.55 11.70 -2.12
N TRP A 336 -26.32 11.15 -0.94
CA TRP A 336 -25.07 10.46 -0.71
C TRP A 336 -24.90 9.16 -1.53
N MET A 337 -25.99 8.63 -2.07
CA MET A 337 -26.00 7.54 -3.05
C MET A 337 -26.21 8.09 -4.47
N ALA A 338 -25.30 7.74 -5.37
CA ALA A 338 -25.47 7.88 -6.81
C ALA A 338 -26.09 6.61 -7.40
N SER A 339 -26.99 6.78 -8.35
CA SER A 339 -27.46 5.72 -9.24
C SER A 339 -26.83 5.94 -10.60
N VAL A 340 -25.87 5.09 -10.96
CA VAL A 340 -25.17 5.11 -12.25
C VAL A 340 -25.88 4.16 -13.19
N GLU A 341 -26.59 4.70 -14.17
CA GLU A 341 -27.24 3.92 -15.21
C GLU A 341 -26.36 3.83 -16.45
N GLY A 342 -26.54 2.76 -17.25
CA GLY A 342 -25.84 2.64 -18.52
C GLY A 342 -24.39 2.14 -18.41
N VAL A 343 -24.03 1.48 -17.30
CA VAL A 343 -22.65 0.99 -17.09
C VAL A 343 -22.43 -0.24 -17.99
N LYS A 344 -21.58 -0.09 -19.01
CA LYS A 344 -21.31 -1.19 -19.95
C LYS A 344 -20.71 -2.38 -19.21
N THR A 345 -21.34 -3.53 -19.35
CA THR A 345 -21.03 -4.71 -18.56
C THR A 345 -20.67 -5.87 -19.46
N TYR A 346 -19.64 -6.61 -19.05
CA TYR A 346 -19.07 -7.71 -19.81
C TYR A 346 -18.82 -8.92 -18.92
N ARG A 347 -18.79 -10.10 -19.52
CA ARG A 347 -18.25 -11.33 -18.91
C ARG A 347 -16.95 -11.72 -19.61
N ARG A 348 -16.00 -12.24 -18.86
CA ARG A 348 -14.77 -12.81 -19.42
C ARG A 348 -15.11 -14.09 -20.18
N ALA A 349 -14.60 -14.26 -21.39
CA ALA A 349 -14.99 -15.37 -22.27
C ALA A 349 -14.48 -16.73 -21.76
N ASP A 350 -13.29 -16.78 -21.17
CA ASP A 350 -12.68 -17.98 -20.58
C ASP A 350 -13.23 -18.30 -19.17
N ASN A 351 -13.70 -17.28 -18.45
CA ASN A 351 -14.32 -17.43 -17.13
C ASN A 351 -15.51 -16.47 -16.98
N PRO A 352 -16.72 -16.91 -17.34
CA PRO A 352 -17.93 -16.09 -17.27
C PRO A 352 -18.31 -15.61 -15.86
N ASN A 353 -17.71 -16.18 -14.81
CA ASN A 353 -17.91 -15.72 -13.43
C ASN A 353 -17.14 -14.42 -13.13
N ILE A 354 -16.24 -13.99 -14.01
CA ILE A 354 -15.59 -12.69 -13.91
C ILE A 354 -16.38 -11.67 -14.71
N ILE A 355 -16.95 -10.69 -14.02
CA ILE A 355 -17.74 -9.60 -14.59
C ILE A 355 -16.88 -8.33 -14.62
N GLY A 356 -16.88 -7.63 -15.76
CA GLY A 356 -16.22 -6.35 -15.93
C GLY A 356 -17.24 -5.23 -16.09
N LEU A 357 -17.17 -4.22 -15.22
CA LEU A 357 -17.91 -2.96 -15.33
C LEU A 357 -17.00 -1.90 -15.92
N CYS A 358 -17.29 -1.43 -17.13
CA CYS A 358 -16.46 -0.49 -17.85
C CYS A 358 -16.94 0.95 -17.62
N ASN A 359 -16.00 1.84 -17.31
CA ASN A 359 -16.16 3.28 -17.22
C ASN A 359 -17.24 3.74 -16.22
N MET A 360 -17.33 3.06 -15.08
CA MET A 360 -18.33 3.35 -14.05
C MET A 360 -18.32 4.82 -13.59
N TYR A 361 -17.15 5.46 -13.58
CA TYR A 361 -16.99 6.85 -13.13
C TYR A 361 -16.76 7.85 -14.26
N ASP A 362 -17.19 7.56 -15.49
CA ASP A 362 -17.00 8.47 -16.63
C ASP A 362 -17.83 9.75 -16.57
N ARG A 363 -17.86 10.50 -17.69
CA ARG A 363 -18.60 11.76 -17.82
C ARG A 363 -20.11 11.63 -17.64
N LYS A 364 -20.69 10.43 -17.74
CA LYS A 364 -22.11 10.15 -17.47
C LYS A 364 -22.42 9.98 -15.99
N HIS A 365 -21.41 9.78 -15.15
CA HIS A 365 -21.60 9.66 -13.72
C HIS A 365 -22.29 10.92 -13.14
N PRO A 366 -23.26 10.79 -12.20
CA PRO A 366 -23.95 11.95 -11.61
C PRO A 366 -23.01 13.00 -10.98
N TYR A 367 -21.84 12.56 -10.54
CA TYR A 367 -20.79 13.40 -9.93
C TYR A 367 -19.58 13.65 -10.84
N SER A 368 -19.69 13.37 -12.14
CA SER A 368 -18.56 13.42 -13.07
C SER A 368 -17.85 14.78 -13.16
N SER A 369 -18.56 15.88 -12.85
CA SER A 369 -18.01 17.24 -12.79
C SER A 369 -17.12 17.49 -11.57
N MET A 370 -17.20 16.62 -10.55
CA MET A 370 -16.41 16.71 -9.31
C MET A 370 -15.20 15.78 -9.34
N PHE A 371 -15.18 14.82 -10.25
CA PHE A 371 -14.08 13.88 -10.43
C PHE A 371 -12.91 14.53 -11.17
N ARG A 372 -11.70 14.13 -10.77
CA ARG A 372 -10.49 14.38 -11.54
C ARG A 372 -10.08 13.06 -12.16
N TYR A 373 -9.93 13.03 -13.47
CA TYR A 373 -9.57 11.81 -14.18
C TYR A 373 -8.07 11.62 -14.21
N VAL A 374 -7.66 10.36 -14.13
CA VAL A 374 -6.27 9.95 -14.29
C VAL A 374 -5.85 10.10 -15.75
N ASP A 375 -6.60 9.43 -16.64
CA ASP A 375 -6.40 9.41 -18.07
C ASP A 375 -7.77 9.29 -18.73
N GLU A 376 -8.15 10.31 -19.50
CA GLU A 376 -9.45 10.33 -20.19
C GLU A 376 -9.43 9.54 -21.51
N SER A 377 -8.26 9.11 -21.97
CA SER A 377 -8.11 8.38 -23.23
C SER A 377 -8.25 6.86 -23.08
N GLN A 378 -8.34 6.36 -21.84
CA GLN A 378 -8.39 4.95 -21.52
C GLN A 378 -9.73 4.56 -20.86
N ASP A 379 -10.20 3.35 -21.17
CA ASP A 379 -11.29 2.72 -20.45
C ASP A 379 -10.81 2.15 -19.10
N TRP A 380 -11.54 2.46 -18.03
CA TRP A 380 -11.27 2.01 -16.67
C TRP A 380 -12.31 0.98 -16.24
N TRP A 381 -11.86 -0.19 -15.78
CA TRP A 381 -12.76 -1.28 -15.43
C TRP A 381 -12.66 -1.66 -13.96
N MET A 382 -13.81 -2.02 -13.43
CA MET A 382 -13.94 -2.71 -12.15
C MET A 382 -14.26 -4.18 -12.45
N TYR A 383 -13.49 -5.10 -11.88
CA TYR A 383 -13.72 -6.53 -12.07
C TYR A 383 -14.26 -7.17 -10.80
N ILE A 384 -15.31 -7.98 -10.97
CA ILE A 384 -16.00 -8.68 -9.90
C ILE A 384 -15.92 -10.19 -10.19
N ASP A 385 -15.36 -10.95 -9.25
CA ASP A 385 -15.32 -12.40 -9.24
C ASP A 385 -16.56 -12.95 -8.51
N THR A 386 -17.45 -13.56 -9.28
CA THR A 386 -18.69 -14.21 -8.83
C THR A 386 -18.58 -15.73 -8.78
N SER A 387 -17.36 -16.29 -8.86
CA SER A 387 -17.15 -17.75 -8.87
C SER A 387 -17.66 -18.43 -7.60
N ASN A 388 -17.72 -17.69 -6.49
CA ASN A 388 -18.46 -18.07 -5.28
C ASN A 388 -19.59 -17.05 -5.04
N PRO A 389 -20.85 -17.38 -5.36
CA PRO A 389 -21.97 -16.46 -5.19
C PRO A 389 -22.25 -16.01 -3.75
N GLU A 390 -21.73 -16.72 -2.74
CA GLU A 390 -21.86 -16.38 -1.32
C GLU A 390 -20.61 -15.65 -0.77
N ASP A 391 -19.59 -15.42 -1.60
CA ASP A 391 -18.33 -14.76 -1.26
C ASP A 391 -17.77 -14.05 -2.50
N VAL A 392 -18.55 -13.12 -3.05
CA VAL A 392 -18.19 -12.33 -4.23
C VAL A 392 -17.02 -11.40 -3.89
N LYS A 393 -16.07 -11.24 -4.83
CA LYS A 393 -14.87 -10.43 -4.61
C LYS A 393 -14.67 -9.41 -5.70
N LEU A 394 -14.35 -8.18 -5.33
CA LEU A 394 -13.66 -7.23 -6.21
C LEU A 394 -12.20 -7.64 -6.37
N ILE A 395 -11.77 -7.72 -7.63
CA ILE A 395 -10.35 -7.79 -7.99
C ILE A 395 -9.81 -6.37 -7.92
N THR A 396 -8.65 -6.19 -7.29
CA THR A 396 -8.06 -4.87 -7.09
C THR A 396 -7.83 -4.14 -8.41
N THR A 397 -8.60 -3.07 -8.67
CA THR A 397 -8.41 -2.22 -9.84
C THR A 397 -8.44 -0.72 -9.54
N PRO A 398 -7.69 0.09 -10.30
CA PRO A 398 -7.86 1.53 -10.30
C PRO A 398 -9.25 1.94 -10.84
N SER A 399 -9.83 2.97 -10.22
CA SER A 399 -11.13 3.56 -10.59
C SER A 399 -11.11 4.46 -11.83
N GLY A 400 -9.92 4.93 -12.23
CA GLY A 400 -9.76 6.00 -13.22
C GLY A 400 -9.93 7.42 -12.69
N VAL A 401 -10.27 7.57 -11.41
CA VAL A 401 -10.41 8.86 -10.71
C VAL A 401 -9.25 9.07 -9.74
N LYS A 402 -8.78 10.31 -9.65
CA LYS A 402 -7.76 10.78 -8.69
C LYS A 402 -8.32 11.83 -7.75
N THR A 403 -7.75 11.90 -6.56
CA THR A 403 -8.01 12.94 -5.55
C THR A 403 -6.72 13.69 -5.23
N ASP A 404 -6.83 14.96 -4.89
CA ASP A 404 -5.66 15.82 -4.63
C ASP A 404 -4.90 15.44 -3.37
N SER A 405 -5.62 14.94 -2.38
CA SER A 405 -5.03 14.61 -1.09
C SER A 405 -4.36 13.24 -1.10
N TYR A 406 -4.76 12.32 -1.98
CA TYR A 406 -4.44 10.90 -1.78
C TYR A 406 -4.15 10.09 -3.07
N GLY A 407 -4.06 10.73 -4.25
CA GLY A 407 -3.67 10.04 -5.49
C GLY A 407 -4.81 9.25 -6.13
N TYR A 408 -4.61 7.96 -6.42
CA TYR A 408 -5.53 7.11 -7.20
C TYR A 408 -6.52 6.40 -6.28
N ALA A 409 -7.81 6.44 -6.61
CA ALA A 409 -8.79 5.56 -5.96
C ALA A 409 -8.73 4.17 -6.62
N ALA A 410 -8.54 3.13 -5.82
CA ALA A 410 -8.63 1.73 -6.23
C ALA A 410 -9.65 0.98 -5.37
N PHE A 411 -10.38 0.05 -5.97
CA PHE A 411 -11.36 -0.76 -5.27
C PHE A 411 -10.80 -2.13 -5.00
N PHE A 412 -11.07 -2.66 -3.81
CA PHE A 412 -10.83 -4.06 -3.51
C PHE A 412 -11.72 -4.51 -2.35
N THR A 413 -11.93 -5.82 -2.26
CA THR A 413 -12.71 -6.41 -1.17
C THR A 413 -11.91 -6.33 0.12
N HIS A 414 -12.52 -5.86 1.20
CA HIS A 414 -11.94 -5.95 2.54
C HIS A 414 -11.67 -7.43 2.86
N CYS A 415 -10.44 -7.76 3.25
CA CYS A 415 -10.14 -9.11 3.74
C CYS A 415 -11.04 -9.37 4.95
N THR A 416 -11.94 -10.33 4.82
CA THR A 416 -12.94 -10.65 5.84
C THR A 416 -12.28 -10.92 7.19
N TYR A 417 -12.41 -9.99 8.14
CA TYR A 417 -12.30 -10.35 9.55
C TYR A 417 -13.45 -11.33 9.85
N ASP A 418 -13.19 -12.34 10.67
CA ASP A 418 -14.23 -13.27 11.11
C ASP A 418 -15.45 -12.50 11.63
N GLY A 419 -16.59 -12.68 10.97
CA GLY A 419 -17.86 -12.05 11.33
C GLY A 419 -18.30 -10.84 10.48
N MET A 420 -17.49 -10.37 9.53
CA MET A 420 -17.97 -9.37 8.56
C MET A 420 -18.92 -10.00 7.51
N PRO A 421 -19.96 -9.26 7.09
CA PRO A 421 -20.86 -9.72 6.04
C PRO A 421 -20.10 -9.86 4.72
N LYS A 422 -20.48 -10.85 3.91
CA LYS A 422 -19.85 -11.12 2.61
C LYS A 422 -20.70 -10.54 1.49
N ALA A 423 -20.04 -10.18 0.39
CA ALA A 423 -20.76 -9.81 -0.81
C ALA A 423 -21.39 -11.04 -1.46
N THR A 424 -22.60 -10.88 -2.00
CA THR A 424 -23.41 -11.97 -2.55
C THR A 424 -23.83 -11.69 -3.98
N TYR A 425 -24.08 -12.75 -4.75
CA TYR A 425 -24.62 -12.69 -6.09
C TYR A 425 -25.83 -13.62 -6.24
N SER A 426 -27.01 -13.03 -6.43
CA SER A 426 -28.27 -13.76 -6.65
C SER A 426 -29.22 -12.95 -7.51
N ASP A 427 -30.06 -13.60 -8.32
CA ASP A 427 -31.10 -12.96 -9.12
C ASP A 427 -30.59 -11.79 -10.00
N ASN A 428 -29.41 -11.95 -10.60
CA ASN A 428 -28.72 -10.91 -11.40
C ASN A 428 -28.36 -9.64 -10.62
N VAL A 429 -28.30 -9.71 -9.29
CA VAL A 429 -27.88 -8.60 -8.43
C VAL A 429 -26.65 -9.01 -7.65
N ILE A 430 -25.61 -8.18 -7.71
CA ILE A 430 -24.44 -8.29 -6.83
C ILE A 430 -24.61 -7.25 -5.72
N ILE A 431 -24.51 -7.68 -4.48
CA ILE A 431 -24.65 -6.83 -3.30
C ILE A 431 -23.36 -6.91 -2.51
N PHE A 432 -22.70 -5.78 -2.35
CA PHE A 432 -21.60 -5.62 -1.40
C PHE A 432 -22.15 -4.89 -0.17
N PRO A 433 -22.29 -5.57 0.98
CA PRO A 433 -22.80 -4.95 2.19
C PRO A 433 -21.84 -3.89 2.73
N PRO A 434 -22.22 -3.12 3.77
CA PRO A 434 -21.38 -2.08 4.30
C PRO A 434 -20.08 -2.67 4.82
N TYR A 435 -19.00 -1.93 4.68
CA TYR A 435 -17.63 -2.25 5.10
C TYR A 435 -16.95 -3.36 4.30
N THR A 436 -17.58 -3.89 3.25
CA THR A 436 -16.99 -4.95 2.41
C THR A 436 -16.09 -4.44 1.30
N ILE A 437 -16.25 -3.19 0.89
CA ILE A 437 -15.39 -2.56 -0.12
C ILE A 437 -14.51 -1.53 0.57
N LEU A 438 -13.22 -1.67 0.32
CA LEU A 438 -12.24 -0.64 0.60
C LEU A 438 -11.99 0.18 -0.66
N ILE A 439 -12.04 1.50 -0.48
CA ILE A 439 -11.38 2.40 -1.41
C ILE A 439 -10.02 2.71 -0.84
N GLY A 440 -9.00 2.16 -1.50
CA GLY A 440 -7.62 2.50 -1.24
C GLY A 440 -7.22 3.69 -2.05
N MET A 441 -6.67 4.68 -1.36
CA MET A 441 -5.99 5.79 -1.98
C MET A 441 -4.48 5.46 -1.96
N ASN A 442 -3.82 5.51 -3.11
CA ASN A 442 -2.45 4.98 -3.32
C ASN A 442 -2.28 3.45 -3.12
N MET A 443 -3.35 2.66 -3.30
CA MET A 443 -3.41 1.18 -3.17
C MET A 443 -2.92 0.56 -1.84
N ASN A 444 -2.24 1.29 -0.96
CA ASN A 444 -1.47 0.68 0.14
C ASN A 444 -1.59 1.32 1.53
N GLN A 445 -2.15 2.52 1.73
CA GLN A 445 -1.92 3.20 3.04
C GLN A 445 -3.10 3.96 3.66
N ASP A 446 -3.99 4.56 2.88
CA ASP A 446 -5.20 5.18 3.43
C ASP A 446 -6.43 4.55 2.80
N TYR A 447 -7.17 3.82 3.64
CA TYR A 447 -8.40 3.16 3.24
C TYR A 447 -9.56 3.78 3.97
N THR A 448 -10.61 4.07 3.22
CA THR A 448 -11.92 4.33 3.82
C THR A 448 -12.85 3.19 3.49
N ASN A 449 -13.57 2.73 4.51
CA ASN A 449 -14.61 1.73 4.34
C ASN A 449 -15.84 2.40 3.76
N ALA A 450 -16.45 1.80 2.73
CA ALA A 450 -17.82 2.14 2.40
C ALA A 450 -18.71 1.81 3.60
N SER A 451 -19.43 2.78 4.15
CA SER A 451 -20.43 2.51 5.21
C SER A 451 -21.81 2.20 4.64
N PHE A 452 -21.88 1.84 3.36
CA PHE A 452 -23.11 1.71 2.59
C PHE A 452 -23.00 0.52 1.65
N ASP A 453 -24.16 0.04 1.22
CA ASP A 453 -24.25 -1.03 0.24
C ASP A 453 -23.85 -0.51 -1.15
N LEU A 454 -23.11 -1.33 -1.90
CA LEU A 454 -23.00 -1.20 -3.36
C LEU A 454 -23.88 -2.26 -4.00
N HIS A 455 -24.83 -1.84 -4.82
CA HIS A 455 -25.68 -2.74 -5.59
C HIS A 455 -25.32 -2.65 -7.07
N VAL A 456 -25.00 -3.77 -7.68
CA VAL A 456 -24.82 -3.89 -9.13
C VAL A 456 -25.97 -4.74 -9.66
N GLN A 457 -26.96 -4.10 -10.26
CA GLN A 457 -27.99 -4.77 -11.02
C GLN A 457 -27.45 -5.06 -12.42
N LEU A 458 -27.10 -6.32 -12.67
CA LEU A 458 -26.68 -6.76 -14.00
C LEU A 458 -27.85 -6.62 -14.98
N PRO A 459 -27.56 -6.43 -16.28
CA PRO A 459 -28.58 -6.47 -17.30
C PRO A 459 -29.35 -7.78 -17.15
N THR A 460 -30.68 -7.69 -16.99
CA THR A 460 -31.55 -8.85 -17.20
C THR A 460 -31.15 -9.40 -18.55
N GLU A 461 -30.73 -10.67 -18.60
CA GLU A 461 -30.48 -11.35 -19.86
C GLU A 461 -31.79 -11.27 -20.66
N LYS A 462 -31.94 -10.23 -21.49
CA LYS A 462 -32.63 -10.43 -22.75
C LYS A 462 -31.82 -11.55 -23.37
N ALA A 463 -32.44 -12.73 -23.51
CA ALA A 463 -31.97 -13.72 -24.47
C ALA A 463 -31.47 -12.91 -25.66
N PRO A 464 -30.17 -12.98 -25.98
CA PRO A 464 -29.52 -12.00 -26.83
C PRO A 464 -30.46 -11.73 -27.98
N ASP A 465 -30.95 -10.49 -28.12
CA ASP A 465 -31.74 -10.09 -29.28
C ASP A 465 -30.91 -10.62 -30.43
N ALA A 466 -31.43 -11.69 -31.07
CA ALA A 466 -30.63 -12.66 -31.82
C ALA A 466 -29.62 -11.87 -32.59
N ILE A 467 -28.31 -12.14 -32.37
CA ILE A 467 -27.17 -11.47 -33.02
C ILE A 467 -27.72 -10.93 -34.32
N GLN A 468 -27.95 -9.62 -34.42
CA GLN A 468 -28.19 -9.04 -35.72
C GLN A 468 -26.84 -9.20 -36.39
N SER A 469 -26.63 -10.39 -36.95
CA SER A 469 -25.70 -10.61 -38.02
C SER A 469 -26.16 -9.55 -38.99
N VAL A 470 -25.35 -8.51 -39.15
CA VAL A 470 -25.32 -7.82 -40.42
C VAL A 470 -25.02 -8.95 -41.39
N ASP A 471 -26.09 -9.48 -41.96
CA ASP A 471 -26.06 -10.58 -42.91
C ASP A 471 -25.49 -9.94 -44.17
N ASN A 472 -24.18 -9.70 -44.15
CA ASN A 472 -23.43 -9.24 -45.30
C ASN A 472 -23.26 -10.47 -46.19
N GLN A 473 -24.38 -10.95 -46.74
CA GLN A 473 -24.42 -12.00 -47.74
C GLN A 473 -23.66 -11.58 -49.02
N GLU A 474 -23.31 -10.28 -49.13
CA GLU A 474 -22.50 -9.72 -50.21
C GLU A 474 -20.99 -9.66 -49.93
N ALA A 475 -20.50 -10.11 -48.77
CA ALA A 475 -19.05 -10.20 -48.54
C ALA A 475 -18.41 -11.28 -49.43
N GLU A 476 -17.21 -10.99 -49.96
CA GLU A 476 -16.43 -11.97 -50.72
C GLU A 476 -16.16 -13.22 -49.88
N ALA A 477 -16.21 -14.39 -50.52
CA ALA A 477 -15.96 -15.66 -49.85
C ALA A 477 -14.47 -15.84 -49.58
N GLU A 478 -14.13 -16.12 -48.33
CA GLU A 478 -12.81 -16.60 -47.94
C GLU A 478 -12.87 -18.09 -47.61
N TYR A 479 -11.90 -18.87 -48.09
CA TYR A 479 -11.88 -20.32 -47.87
C TYR A 479 -10.71 -20.72 -46.97
N PHE A 480 -10.96 -21.68 -46.09
CA PHE A 480 -9.96 -22.23 -45.18
C PHE A 480 -10.00 -23.76 -45.20
N ASN A 481 -8.85 -24.42 -45.00
CA ASN A 481 -8.81 -25.85 -44.76
C ASN A 481 -9.30 -26.18 -43.32
N LEU A 482 -9.45 -27.46 -42.99
CA LEU A 482 -9.92 -27.88 -41.66
C LEU A 482 -8.96 -27.57 -40.49
N GLN A 483 -7.76 -27.08 -40.78
CA GLN A 483 -6.78 -26.62 -39.80
C GLN A 483 -6.78 -25.08 -39.66
N GLY A 484 -7.68 -24.37 -40.35
CA GLY A 484 -7.82 -22.91 -40.28
C GLY A 484 -6.83 -22.14 -41.15
N LEU A 485 -6.11 -22.79 -42.08
CA LEU A 485 -5.24 -22.11 -43.04
C LEU A 485 -6.04 -21.62 -44.24
N ARG A 486 -5.87 -20.34 -44.62
CA ARG A 486 -6.50 -19.74 -45.79
C ARG A 486 -6.03 -20.43 -47.06
N ILE A 487 -6.96 -20.74 -47.96
CA ILE A 487 -6.71 -21.32 -49.28
C ILE A 487 -7.31 -20.41 -50.36
N ASN A 488 -6.69 -20.39 -51.55
CA ASN A 488 -7.15 -19.51 -52.63
C ASN A 488 -8.47 -20.00 -53.23
N GLU A 489 -8.60 -21.31 -53.46
CA GLU A 489 -9.81 -21.94 -53.99
C GLU A 489 -9.97 -23.35 -53.37
N PRO A 490 -11.21 -23.82 -53.15
CA PRO A 490 -11.48 -25.19 -52.76
C PRO A 490 -11.00 -26.17 -53.84
N VAL A 491 -10.34 -27.25 -53.42
CA VAL A 491 -9.98 -28.37 -54.31
C VAL A 491 -11.18 -29.31 -54.43
N ALA A 492 -11.39 -29.92 -55.61
CA ALA A 492 -12.43 -30.92 -55.81
C ALA A 492 -12.28 -32.11 -54.85
N GLU A 493 -13.40 -32.72 -54.45
CA GLU A 493 -13.49 -33.84 -53.50
C GLU A 493 -12.92 -33.54 -52.09
N GLY A 494 -13.19 -32.35 -51.55
CA GLY A 494 -12.62 -31.89 -50.27
C GLY A 494 -13.59 -31.19 -49.33
N PHE A 495 -13.31 -31.26 -48.02
CA PHE A 495 -13.96 -30.44 -46.99
C PHE A 495 -13.20 -29.14 -46.75
N TYR A 496 -13.93 -28.03 -46.68
CA TYR A 496 -13.38 -26.71 -46.38
C TYR A 496 -14.37 -25.87 -45.56
N ILE A 497 -13.87 -24.77 -45.04
CA ILE A 497 -14.63 -23.77 -44.29
C ILE A 497 -14.74 -22.54 -45.18
N GLU A 498 -15.96 -22.16 -45.54
CA GLU A 498 -16.27 -20.91 -46.22
C GLU A 498 -16.67 -19.86 -45.19
N ARG A 499 -16.05 -18.68 -45.25
CA ARG A 499 -16.40 -17.51 -44.46
C ARG A 499 -16.91 -16.41 -45.38
N ARG A 500 -18.12 -15.90 -45.10
CA ARG A 500 -18.65 -14.66 -45.69
C ARG A 500 -19.03 -13.70 -44.58
N GLY A 501 -18.24 -12.65 -44.39
CA GLY A 501 -18.38 -11.74 -43.25
C GLY A 501 -18.25 -12.49 -41.91
N ASN A 502 -19.34 -12.54 -41.14
CA ASN A 502 -19.41 -13.21 -39.83
C ASN A 502 -19.98 -14.64 -39.92
N LYS A 503 -20.42 -15.09 -41.11
CA LYS A 503 -20.97 -16.42 -41.33
C LYS A 503 -19.87 -17.39 -41.71
N VAL A 504 -19.83 -18.54 -41.04
CA VAL A 504 -18.87 -19.62 -41.29
C VAL A 504 -19.64 -20.91 -41.57
N ILE A 505 -19.37 -21.56 -42.70
CA ILE A 505 -20.05 -22.78 -43.14
C ILE A 505 -19.01 -23.82 -43.52
N LYS A 506 -19.21 -25.08 -43.11
CA LYS A 506 -18.42 -26.21 -43.60
C LYS A 506 -19.04 -26.75 -44.88
N HIS A 507 -18.28 -26.76 -45.96
CA HIS A 507 -18.69 -27.25 -47.27
C HIS A 507 -17.92 -28.52 -47.64
N PHE A 508 -18.56 -29.35 -48.46
CA PHE A 508 -17.91 -30.42 -49.21
C PHE A 508 -18.08 -30.11 -50.70
N VAL A 509 -16.99 -29.84 -51.40
CA VAL A 509 -17.01 -29.73 -52.87
C VAL A 509 -16.89 -31.14 -53.40
N LYS A 510 -17.92 -31.56 -54.13
CA LYS A 510 -17.91 -32.79 -54.92
C LYS A 510 -17.08 -32.60 -56.16
#